data_AF-A0A2E8D096-F1
#
_entry.id   AF-A0A2E8D096-F1
#
_cell.length_a   1.000
_cell.length_b   1.000
_cell.length_c   1.000
_cell.angle_alpha   90.00
_cell.angle_beta   90.00
_cell.angle_gamma   90.00
#
_symmetry.space_group_name_H-M   'P 1'
#
loop_
_entity.id
_entity.type
_entity.pdbx_description
1 polymer ?
#
loop_
_entity_poly.entity_id
_entity_poly.type
_entity_poly.pdbx_seq_one_letter_code
_entity_poly.pdbx_strand_id
1 'polypeptide(L)'
;MGVTVGVNNLSVVHKSSNGVTPSFPDVCKTPSPAGPIPIPYPNIAMSSDTAKGTKKVKCDGNPTCNKSSNFRMSTGDEGGTAGGGVVSNKIKGKAEFVNFSFDVKFEGKNVERAFDLMLHNDKNTPPFPVLQGPVIAMANIKGECYHCGEEID
;
A
#
# COMPACT_ATOMS: atom_id res chain seq x y z
N MET A 1 -10.28 -0.51 -9.80
CA MET A 1 -11.38 -1.44 -9.45
C MET A 1 -11.87 -1.04 -8.07
N GLY A 2 -13.16 -1.16 -7.76
CA GLY A 2 -13.62 -0.98 -6.38
C GLY A 2 -13.03 -2.05 -5.47
N VAL A 3 -12.95 -1.78 -4.17
CA VAL A 3 -12.50 -2.77 -3.19
C VAL A 3 -13.73 -3.36 -2.52
N THR A 4 -14.03 -4.63 -2.78
CA THR A 4 -15.29 -5.25 -2.29
C THR A 4 -15.11 -6.03 -0.99
N VAL A 5 -13.85 -6.30 -0.60
CA VAL A 5 -13.54 -7.07 0.61
C VAL A 5 -13.08 -6.14 1.74
N GLY A 6 -13.77 -6.23 2.87
CA GLY A 6 -13.45 -5.52 4.10
C GLY A 6 -12.91 -6.44 5.20
N VAL A 7 -11.96 -5.93 5.98
CA VAL A 7 -11.44 -6.55 7.20
C VAL A 7 -11.40 -5.48 8.28
N ASN A 8 -12.03 -5.74 9.43
CA ASN A 8 -12.18 -4.77 10.53
C ASN A 8 -12.71 -3.39 10.07
N ASN A 9 -13.73 -3.39 9.20
CA ASN A 9 -14.32 -2.18 8.60
C ASN A 9 -13.37 -1.37 7.68
N LEU A 10 -12.20 -1.91 7.35
CA LEU A 10 -11.22 -1.29 6.46
C LEU A 10 -11.06 -2.13 5.20
N SER A 11 -10.89 -1.48 4.06
CA SER A 11 -10.72 -2.17 2.79
C SER A 11 -9.37 -2.90 2.74
N VAL A 12 -9.37 -4.12 2.22
CA VAL A 12 -8.16 -4.95 2.09
C VAL A 12 -7.23 -4.39 1.01
N VAL A 13 -5.91 -4.40 1.24
CA VAL A 13 -4.93 -3.91 0.26
C VAL A 13 -4.55 -5.02 -0.72
N HIS A 14 -4.58 -4.71 -2.02
CA HIS A 14 -4.08 -5.56 -3.09
C HIS A 14 -3.66 -4.70 -4.29
N LYS A 15 -3.05 -5.30 -5.32
CA LYS A 15 -2.49 -4.53 -6.45
C LYS A 15 -3.47 -3.68 -7.28
N SER A 16 -4.77 -3.90 -7.13
CA SER A 16 -5.81 -3.18 -7.90
C SER A 16 -6.72 -2.36 -7.00
N SER A 17 -6.36 -2.21 -5.73
CA SER A 17 -7.14 -1.52 -4.71
C SER A 17 -6.98 0.00 -4.76
N ASN A 18 -6.09 0.52 -5.62
CA ASN A 18 -5.77 1.94 -5.78
C ASN A 18 -5.25 2.60 -4.49
N GLY A 19 -4.55 1.84 -3.64
CA GLY A 19 -3.94 2.37 -2.43
C GLY A 19 -2.73 3.24 -2.75
N VAL A 20 -2.61 4.40 -2.09
CA VAL A 20 -1.47 5.32 -2.20
C VAL A 20 -1.03 5.71 -0.80
N THR A 21 0.26 5.65 -0.53
CA THR A 21 0.85 6.15 0.73
C THR A 21 1.79 7.31 0.40
N PRO A 22 1.46 8.56 0.79
CA PRO A 22 2.34 9.71 0.66
C PRO A 22 3.07 9.97 1.99
N SER A 23 4.39 9.76 2.01
CA SER A 23 5.23 9.92 3.19
C SER A 23 6.10 11.18 3.11
N PHE A 24 6.21 11.90 4.23
CA PHE A 24 7.09 13.06 4.39
C PHE A 24 7.44 13.29 5.86
N PRO A 25 8.70 13.62 6.22
CA PRO A 25 9.85 13.78 5.33
C PRO A 25 10.61 12.47 5.06
N ASP A 26 11.10 12.32 3.83
CA ASP A 26 12.18 11.40 3.45
C ASP A 26 13.50 12.16 3.43
N VAL A 27 14.24 12.14 4.55
CA VAL A 27 15.45 12.95 4.68
C VAL A 27 16.61 12.26 3.96
N CYS A 28 17.08 12.86 2.87
CA CYS A 28 18.17 12.32 2.05
C CYS A 28 19.38 13.24 2.04
N LYS A 29 20.55 12.64 1.80
CA LYS A 29 21.81 13.34 1.59
C LYS A 29 21.82 13.93 0.18
N THR A 30 21.87 15.25 0.09
CA THR A 30 21.86 15.97 -1.19
C THR A 30 23.17 16.74 -1.37
N PRO A 31 23.78 16.71 -2.57
CA PRO A 31 25.01 17.47 -2.83
C PRO A 31 24.84 18.96 -2.55
N SER A 32 25.85 19.56 -1.92
CA SER A 32 26.00 21.01 -1.80
C SER A 32 27.50 21.37 -1.92
N PRO A 33 27.85 22.65 -2.15
CA PRO A 33 29.25 23.08 -2.26
C PRO A 33 30.14 22.74 -1.06
N ALA A 34 29.56 22.62 0.15
CA ALA A 34 30.29 22.31 1.39
C ALA A 34 30.21 20.81 1.79
N GLY A 35 29.71 19.96 0.89
CA GLY A 35 29.47 18.53 1.15
C GLY A 35 27.98 18.19 1.24
N PRO A 36 27.61 16.91 1.39
CA PRO A 36 26.21 16.49 1.45
C PRO A 36 25.47 17.08 2.66
N ILE A 37 24.27 17.62 2.43
CA ILE A 37 23.38 18.11 3.50
C ILE A 37 22.08 17.30 3.54
N PRO A 38 21.45 17.12 4.72
CA PRO A 38 20.16 16.46 4.83
C PRO A 38 19.03 17.37 4.33
N ILE A 39 18.30 16.93 3.30
CA ILE A 39 17.13 17.63 2.74
C ILE A 39 15.89 16.73 2.84
N PRO A 40 14.75 17.23 3.34
CA PRO A 40 13.50 16.48 3.36
C PRO A 40 12.85 16.42 1.95
N TYR A 41 12.61 15.21 1.45
CA TYR A 41 11.88 14.95 0.21
C TYR A 41 10.50 14.34 0.48
N PRO A 42 9.53 14.51 -0.43
CA PRO A 42 8.36 13.65 -0.45
C PRO A 42 8.73 12.24 -0.91
N ASN A 43 8.01 11.23 -0.44
CA ASN A 43 8.17 9.86 -0.92
C ASN A 43 6.82 9.14 -1.02
N ILE A 44 6.49 8.61 -2.19
CA ILE A 44 5.18 8.02 -2.50
C ILE A 44 5.37 6.56 -2.90
N ALA A 45 4.51 5.69 -2.40
CA ALA A 45 4.41 4.30 -2.83
C ALA A 45 2.95 3.93 -3.11
N MET A 46 2.75 2.94 -3.97
CA MET A 46 1.42 2.58 -4.49
C MET A 46 1.15 1.09 -4.35
N SER A 47 -0.10 0.73 -4.06
CA SER A 47 -0.50 -0.67 -3.94
C SER A 47 -0.36 -1.43 -5.24
N SER A 48 -0.41 -0.76 -6.39
CA SER A 48 -0.14 -1.34 -7.71
C SER A 48 1.21 -2.05 -7.81
N ASP A 49 2.20 -1.63 -7.00
CA ASP A 49 3.53 -2.23 -6.93
C ASP A 49 3.67 -3.25 -5.78
N THR A 50 2.55 -3.87 -5.36
CA THR A 50 2.54 -4.92 -4.34
C THR A 50 3.46 -6.09 -4.73
N ALA A 51 4.35 -6.46 -3.82
CA ALA A 51 5.12 -7.70 -3.84
C ALA A 51 4.78 -8.58 -2.64
N LYS A 52 5.03 -9.88 -2.83
CA LYS A 52 4.83 -10.92 -1.81
C LYS A 52 3.38 -10.93 -1.28
N GLY A 53 2.40 -10.73 -2.15
CA GLY A 53 1.00 -10.99 -1.83
C GLY A 53 0.76 -12.48 -1.52
N THR A 54 -0.43 -12.79 -1.02
CA THR A 54 -0.90 -14.17 -0.78
C THR A 54 -0.80 -15.04 -2.04
N LYS A 55 -0.75 -16.36 -1.87
CA LYS A 55 -0.66 -17.30 -3.00
C LYS A 55 -2.02 -17.88 -3.41
N LYS A 56 -2.85 -18.20 -2.42
CA LYS A 56 -4.14 -18.89 -2.55
C LYS A 56 -5.30 -17.95 -2.30
N VAL A 57 -5.20 -17.09 -1.28
CA VAL A 57 -6.26 -16.13 -0.97
C VAL A 57 -6.24 -15.00 -2.00
N LYS A 58 -7.42 -14.63 -2.52
CA LYS A 58 -7.57 -13.50 -3.42
C LYS A 58 -8.74 -12.63 -2.96
N CYS A 59 -8.57 -11.32 -3.05
CA CYS A 59 -9.62 -10.32 -2.90
C CYS A 59 -9.73 -9.55 -4.22
N ASP A 60 -10.94 -9.35 -4.73
CA ASP A 60 -11.16 -8.65 -6.01
C ASP A 60 -10.31 -9.25 -7.16
N GLY A 61 -10.21 -10.59 -7.20
CA GLY A 61 -9.41 -11.33 -8.18
C GLY A 61 -7.89 -11.25 -8.00
N ASN A 62 -7.39 -10.53 -6.99
CA ASN A 62 -5.97 -10.25 -6.79
C ASN A 62 -5.38 -10.94 -5.56
N PRO A 63 -4.10 -11.37 -5.60
CA PRO A 63 -3.32 -11.63 -4.39
C PRO A 63 -3.39 -10.45 -3.43
N THR A 64 -3.64 -10.76 -2.16
CA THR A 64 -3.87 -9.81 -1.08
C THR A 64 -2.60 -9.55 -0.28
N CYS A 65 -2.43 -8.32 0.21
CA CYS A 65 -1.36 -7.99 1.13
C CYS A 65 -1.59 -8.60 2.52
N ASN A 66 -0.55 -9.19 3.07
CA ASN A 66 -0.46 -9.60 4.46
C ASN A 66 0.89 -9.17 5.05
N LYS A 67 1.17 -9.50 6.31
CA LYS A 67 2.40 -9.14 7.03
C LYS A 67 3.73 -9.45 6.32
N SER A 68 3.74 -10.26 5.24
CA SER A 68 4.96 -10.49 4.44
C SER A 68 5.06 -9.66 3.16
N SER A 69 4.03 -8.90 2.85
CA SER A 69 3.90 -8.05 1.66
C SER A 69 4.60 -6.71 1.85
N ASN A 70 4.84 -6.02 0.75
CA ASN A 70 5.44 -4.68 0.67
C ASN A 70 5.07 -4.06 -0.68
N PHE A 71 5.28 -2.76 -0.85
CA PHE A 71 5.32 -2.14 -2.18
C PHE A 71 6.78 -2.10 -2.62
N ARG A 72 7.08 -2.61 -3.82
CA ARG A 72 8.47 -2.89 -4.25
C ARG A 72 9.31 -1.64 -4.33
N MET A 73 8.71 -0.52 -4.70
CA MET A 73 9.37 0.75 -4.91
C MET A 73 8.52 1.91 -4.38
N SER A 74 9.23 2.87 -3.80
CA SER A 74 8.73 4.16 -3.35
C SER A 74 9.61 5.26 -3.97
N THR A 75 9.05 6.41 -4.32
CA THR A 75 9.66 7.40 -5.23
C THR A 75 9.38 8.83 -4.81
N GLY A 76 10.22 9.79 -5.21
CA GLY A 76 10.12 11.22 -4.87
C GLY A 76 11.40 11.78 -4.23
N ASP A 77 12.31 10.90 -3.81
CA ASP A 77 13.58 11.20 -3.14
C ASP A 77 14.79 11.17 -4.08
N GLU A 78 14.58 11.11 -5.40
CA GLU A 78 15.63 11.03 -6.42
C GLU A 78 16.63 12.20 -6.40
N GLY A 79 16.30 13.31 -5.73
CA GLY A 79 17.21 14.43 -5.50
C GLY A 79 18.34 14.12 -4.50
N GLY A 80 18.20 13.09 -3.66
CA GLY A 80 19.17 12.62 -2.68
C GLY A 80 20.39 11.92 -3.29
N THR A 81 21.03 12.52 -4.30
CA THR A 81 22.04 11.86 -5.14
C THR A 81 23.38 11.61 -4.42
N ALA A 82 23.59 12.16 -3.23
CA ALA A 82 24.78 11.91 -2.40
C ALA A 82 24.63 10.65 -1.52
N GLY A 83 24.10 9.57 -2.11
CA GLY A 83 23.93 8.29 -1.44
C GLY A 83 22.62 8.12 -0.68
N GLY A 84 21.56 8.85 -1.05
CA GLY A 84 20.19 8.58 -0.66
C GLY A 84 19.83 8.95 0.78
N GLY A 85 18.83 8.25 1.32
CA GLY A 85 18.32 8.42 2.68
C GLY A 85 19.40 8.41 3.76
N VAL A 86 19.24 9.24 4.78
CA VAL A 86 20.18 9.33 5.92
C VAL A 86 20.24 8.04 6.75
N VAL A 87 19.14 7.29 6.79
CA VAL A 87 19.02 5.97 7.43
C VAL A 87 19.23 4.86 6.41
N SER A 88 18.52 4.90 5.28
CA SER A 88 18.51 3.79 4.32
C SER A 88 19.76 3.69 3.45
N ASN A 89 20.49 4.80 3.28
CA ASN A 89 21.57 4.95 2.28
C ASN A 89 21.13 4.58 0.86
N LYS A 90 19.86 4.81 0.53
CA LYS A 90 19.27 4.46 -0.76
C LYS A 90 18.48 5.62 -1.35
N ILE A 91 18.57 5.71 -2.66
CA ILE A 91 17.67 6.52 -3.47
C ILE A 91 16.56 5.59 -3.89
N LYS A 92 15.34 5.87 -3.45
CA LYS A 92 14.20 4.98 -3.56
C LYS A 92 14.42 3.67 -2.81
N GLY A 93 13.33 3.02 -2.45
CA GLY A 93 13.37 1.71 -1.81
C GLY A 93 11.98 1.16 -1.62
N LYS A 94 11.85 -0.06 -1.10
CA LYS A 94 10.53 -0.62 -0.80
C LYS A 94 9.82 0.20 0.28
N ALA A 95 8.49 0.20 0.23
CA ALA A 95 7.65 0.61 1.35
C ALA A 95 7.16 -0.63 2.10
N GLU A 96 7.37 -0.68 3.41
CA GLU A 96 7.08 -1.85 4.25
C GLU A 96 5.99 -1.54 5.27
N PHE A 97 5.01 -2.43 5.40
CA PHE A 97 3.98 -2.35 6.43
C PHE A 97 4.57 -2.53 7.83
N VAL A 98 4.11 -1.70 8.77
CA VAL A 98 4.45 -1.77 10.20
C VAL A 98 3.21 -1.88 11.09
N ASN A 99 2.02 -1.71 10.53
CA ASN A 99 0.76 -2.04 11.16
C ASN A 99 -0.01 -3.03 10.26
N PHE A 100 -0.93 -3.80 10.83
CA PHE A 100 -1.76 -4.79 10.13
C PHE A 100 -2.99 -5.11 11.00
N SER A 101 -3.95 -5.89 10.48
CA SER A 101 -5.06 -6.44 11.27
C SER A 101 -4.57 -7.19 12.51
N PHE A 102 -5.19 -7.03 13.67
CA PHE A 102 -4.78 -7.72 14.90
C PHE A 102 -5.29 -9.16 15.02
N ASP A 103 -6.41 -9.46 14.36
CA ASP A 103 -7.19 -10.68 14.55
C ASP A 103 -7.43 -11.45 13.25
N VAL A 104 -7.53 -10.78 12.10
CA VAL A 104 -7.77 -11.43 10.81
C VAL A 104 -6.46 -11.75 10.11
N LYS A 105 -6.34 -13.01 9.67
CA LYS A 105 -5.15 -13.54 9.02
C LYS A 105 -5.50 -14.24 7.70
N PHE A 106 -4.75 -13.94 6.65
CA PHE A 106 -4.74 -14.70 5.40
C PHE A 106 -3.45 -15.50 5.31
N GLU A 107 -3.57 -16.81 5.08
CA GLU A 107 -2.43 -17.74 5.04
C GLU A 107 -1.60 -17.70 6.33
N GLY A 108 -2.28 -17.56 7.48
CA GLY A 108 -1.65 -17.50 8.79
C GLY A 108 -0.95 -16.18 9.11
N LYS A 109 -1.02 -15.17 8.23
CA LYS A 109 -0.41 -13.85 8.40
C LYS A 109 -1.46 -12.77 8.44
N ASN A 110 -1.28 -11.80 9.34
CA ASN A 110 -2.19 -10.67 9.52
C ASN A 110 -2.40 -9.90 8.20
N VAL A 111 -3.65 -9.53 7.92
CA VAL A 111 -4.05 -8.86 6.67
C VAL A 111 -3.70 -7.38 6.72
N GLU A 112 -3.18 -6.84 5.61
CA GLU A 112 -2.95 -5.40 5.45
C GLU A 112 -4.19 -4.70 4.88
N ARG A 113 -4.53 -3.55 5.44
CA ARG A 113 -5.77 -2.82 5.18
C ARG A 113 -5.50 -1.34 4.93
N ALA A 114 -6.52 -0.63 4.47
CA ALA A 114 -6.51 0.83 4.47
C ALA A 114 -6.08 1.37 5.84
N PHE A 115 -5.32 2.47 5.83
CA PHE A 115 -4.74 3.11 7.00
C PHE A 115 -3.69 2.33 7.78
N ASP A 116 -3.35 1.09 7.38
CA ASP A 116 -2.19 0.43 7.96
C ASP A 116 -0.91 1.20 7.55
N LEU A 117 -0.06 1.44 8.54
CA LEU A 117 1.11 2.31 8.42
C LEU A 117 2.23 1.61 7.67
N MET A 118 2.98 2.38 6.89
CA MET A 118 4.12 1.95 6.11
C MET A 118 5.33 2.85 6.35
N LEU A 119 6.53 2.28 6.29
CA LEU A 119 7.79 3.01 6.24
C LEU A 119 8.33 2.97 4.81
N HIS A 120 8.74 4.11 4.27
CA HIS A 120 9.20 4.23 2.88
C HIS A 120 10.72 4.21 2.78
N ASN A 121 11.21 4.01 1.54
CA ASN A 121 12.62 4.03 1.19
C ASN A 121 13.47 3.17 2.15
N ASP A 122 13.08 1.90 2.34
CA ASP A 122 13.77 0.99 3.28
C ASP A 122 13.89 1.57 4.71
N LYS A 123 12.79 2.14 5.21
CA LYS A 123 12.65 2.70 6.57
C LYS A 123 13.37 4.01 6.80
N ASN A 124 13.52 4.83 5.75
CA ASN A 124 14.08 6.17 5.88
C ASN A 124 13.06 7.22 6.35
N THR A 125 11.76 6.97 6.14
CA THR A 125 10.69 7.89 6.52
C THR A 125 10.03 7.49 7.84
N PRO A 126 9.35 8.42 8.55
CA PRO A 126 8.38 8.04 9.58
C PRO A 126 7.22 7.21 9.00
N PRO A 127 6.41 6.56 9.86
CA PRO A 127 5.25 5.78 9.43
C PRO A 127 4.15 6.65 8.82
N PHE A 128 3.65 6.27 7.64
CA PHE A 128 2.52 6.90 6.96
C PHE A 128 1.47 5.87 6.52
N PRO A 129 0.16 6.18 6.60
CA PRO A 129 -0.89 5.25 6.25
C PRO A 129 -1.01 5.03 4.73
N VAL A 130 -1.31 3.80 4.31
CA VAL A 130 -1.84 3.58 2.96
C VAL A 130 -3.28 4.10 2.87
N LEU A 131 -3.48 5.13 2.06
CA LEU A 131 -4.80 5.70 1.80
C LEU A 131 -5.45 4.91 0.68
N GLN A 132 -6.65 4.39 0.95
CA GLN A 132 -7.40 3.57 0.02
C GLN A 132 -8.89 3.89 0.16
N GLY A 133 -9.64 3.75 -0.93
CA GLY A 133 -11.09 3.93 -0.91
C GLY A 133 -11.79 2.96 0.06
N PRO A 134 -13.00 3.30 0.54
CA PRO A 134 -13.75 2.43 1.43
C PRO A 134 -14.14 1.12 0.77
N VAL A 135 -14.61 0.17 1.58
CA VAL A 135 -15.24 -1.05 1.07
C VAL A 135 -16.52 -0.68 0.33
N ILE A 136 -16.60 -1.03 -0.95
CA ILE A 136 -17.80 -0.83 -1.76
C ILE A 136 -18.50 -2.18 -1.86
N ALA A 137 -19.62 -2.33 -1.16
CA ALA A 137 -20.49 -3.48 -1.35
C ALA A 137 -21.10 -3.39 -2.75
N MET A 138 -20.64 -4.25 -3.67
CA MET A 138 -21.36 -4.45 -4.91
C MET A 138 -22.53 -5.37 -4.61
N ALA A 139 -23.75 -4.84 -4.72
CA ALA A 139 -24.93 -5.66 -4.68
C ALA A 139 -24.91 -6.52 -5.96
N ASN A 140 -24.50 -7.78 -5.84
CA ASN A 140 -24.87 -8.80 -6.83
C ASN A 140 -26.36 -9.07 -6.62
N ILE A 141 -27.21 -8.16 -7.12
CA ILE A 141 -28.64 -8.42 -7.21
C ILE A 141 -28.80 -9.40 -8.37
N LYS A 142 -28.50 -10.68 -8.13
CA LYS A 142 -29.09 -11.76 -8.92
C LYS A 142 -30.57 -11.78 -8.57
N GLY A 143 -31.31 -10.85 -9.16
CA GLY A 143 -32.74 -10.72 -9.02
C GLY A 143 -33.40 -11.23 -10.29
N GLU A 144 -34.52 -11.88 -10.14
CA GLU A 144 -35.40 -12.15 -11.28
C GLU A 144 -36.31 -10.94 -11.44
N CYS A 145 -36.48 -10.43 -12.65
CA CYS A 145 -37.39 -9.33 -12.91
C CYS A 145 -38.82 -9.78 -12.58
N TYR A 146 -39.45 -9.17 -11.56
CA TYR A 146 -40.83 -9.52 -11.16
C TYR A 146 -41.89 -9.31 -12.25
N HIS A 147 -41.55 -8.62 -13.34
CA HIS A 147 -42.44 -8.44 -14.49
C HIS A 147 -42.26 -9.48 -15.60
N CYS A 148 -41.01 -9.83 -15.95
CA CYS A 148 -40.72 -10.72 -17.10
C CYS A 148 -40.04 -12.05 -16.73
N GLY A 149 -39.61 -12.26 -15.49
CA GLY A 149 -38.93 -13.49 -15.06
C GLY A 149 -37.50 -13.65 -15.58
N GLU A 150 -36.92 -12.63 -16.21
CA GLU A 150 -35.53 -12.69 -16.69
C GLU A 150 -34.54 -12.36 -15.57
N GLU A 151 -33.35 -12.97 -15.60
CA GLU A 151 -32.26 -12.58 -14.69
C GLU A 151 -31.87 -11.11 -14.94
N ILE A 152 -31.78 -10.35 -13.85
CA ILE A 152 -31.22 -9.00 -13.84
C ILE A 152 -29.70 -9.19 -13.73
N ASP A 153 -28.99 -8.92 -14.83
CA ASP A 153 -27.52 -8.90 -14.91
C ASP A 153 -26.90 -7.77 -14.05
#